data_AF-A0A7S1HAW4-F1
#
_entry.id   AF-A0A7S1HAW4-F1
#
_cell.length_a   1.000
_cell.length_b   1.000
_cell.length_c   1.000
_cell.angle_alpha   90.00
_cell.angle_beta   90.00
_cell.angle_gamma   90.00
#
_symmetry.space_group_name_H-M   'P 1'
#
loop_
_entity.id
_entity.type
_entity.pdbx_description
1 polymer ?
#
loop_
_entity_poly.entity_id
_entity_poly.type
_entity_poly.pdbx_seq_one_letter_code
_entity_poly.pdbx_strand_id
1 'polypeptide(L)'
;ERRFALYKEFVMLVKLITSMLLVILVHRQVVVAITVLAINVIFSGVSFATRPFIESTDDLMDMCARVSVSLTLVLALVSMPDLVDLGDARPVVSVIMLALQALNLCCMVGLLLYSLSWVKNKVKEFRAVCELDDTCKHTLSTDPHSVVAGWNLPLELRHRVWHSFWRRVMSEDGVGK
;
A
#
# COMPACT_ATOMS: atom_id res chain seq x y z
N GLU A 1 -17.07 7.57 -8.81
CA GLU A 1 -17.43 6.57 -7.78
C GLU A 1 -17.91 5.20 -8.30
N ARG A 2 -18.52 5.07 -9.50
CA ARG A 2 -19.12 3.81 -9.99
C ARG A 2 -18.18 2.61 -10.24
N ARG A 3 -16.85 2.79 -10.33
CA ARG A 3 -15.90 1.71 -10.68
C ARG A 3 -15.58 0.76 -9.52
N PHE A 4 -15.67 1.23 -8.27
CA PHE A 4 -15.32 0.43 -7.09
C PHE A 4 -16.38 -0.65 -6.77
N ALA A 5 -17.66 -0.34 -6.96
CA ALA A 5 -18.75 -1.30 -6.74
C ALA A 5 -18.65 -2.52 -7.69
N LEU A 6 -18.45 -2.26 -8.99
CA LEU A 6 -18.28 -3.31 -9.99
C LEU A 6 -17.03 -4.17 -9.74
N TYR A 7 -15.94 -3.53 -9.31
CA TYR A 7 -14.73 -4.27 -8.90
C TYR A 7 -15.03 -5.22 -7.74
N LYS A 8 -15.75 -4.75 -6.71
CA LYS A 8 -16.12 -5.56 -5.54
C LYS A 8 -17.00 -6.75 -5.90
N GLU A 9 -17.99 -6.56 -6.78
CA GLU A 9 -18.84 -7.63 -7.31
C GLU A 9 -18.00 -8.67 -8.08
N PHE A 10 -17.09 -8.21 -8.93
CA PHE A 10 -16.16 -9.07 -9.67
C PHE A 10 -15.28 -9.90 -8.73
N VAL A 11 -14.69 -9.29 -7.69
CA VAL A 11 -13.88 -10.02 -6.68
C VAL A 11 -14.71 -11.09 -5.98
N MET A 12 -15.97 -10.80 -5.63
CA MET A 12 -16.85 -11.77 -4.98
C MET A 12 -17.18 -12.94 -5.90
N LEU A 13 -17.44 -12.69 -7.19
CA LEU A 13 -17.65 -13.75 -8.18
C LEU A 13 -16.41 -14.64 -8.35
N VAL A 14 -15.22 -14.05 -8.45
CA VAL A 14 -13.95 -14.82 -8.55
C VAL A 14 -13.76 -15.72 -7.32
N LYS A 15 -14.03 -15.19 -6.11
CA LYS A 15 -13.96 -15.97 -4.87
C LYS A 15 -14.96 -17.14 -4.85
N LEU A 16 -16.20 -16.89 -5.31
CA LEU A 16 -17.24 -17.92 -5.40
C LEU A 16 -16.86 -19.04 -6.37
N ILE A 17 -16.35 -18.69 -7.56
CA ILE A 17 -15.91 -19.68 -8.55
C ILE A 17 -14.75 -20.51 -7.98
N THR A 18 -13.79 -19.85 -7.34
CA THR A 18 -12.63 -20.52 -6.72
C THR A 18 -13.07 -21.48 -5.61
N SER A 19 -14.03 -21.09 -4.76
CA SER A 19 -14.53 -21.96 -3.69
C SER A 19 -15.35 -23.14 -4.23
N MET A 20 -16.18 -22.92 -5.26
CA MET A 20 -16.90 -24.01 -5.93
C MET A 20 -15.95 -25.04 -6.55
N LEU A 21 -14.90 -24.58 -7.23
CA LEU A 21 -13.90 -25.48 -7.82
C LEU A 21 -13.19 -26.32 -6.75
N LEU A 22 -12.85 -25.73 -5.61
CA LEU A 22 -12.26 -26.44 -4.47
C LEU A 22 -13.16 -27.59 -3.96
N VAL A 23 -14.47 -27.36 -3.89
CA VAL A 23 -15.43 -28.37 -3.42
C VAL A 23 -15.64 -29.47 -4.46
N ILE A 24 -15.82 -29.12 -5.73
CA ILE A 24 -16.13 -30.09 -6.79
C ILE A 24 -14.94 -31.00 -7.08
N LEU A 25 -13.73 -30.44 -7.10
CA LEU A 25 -12.51 -31.14 -7.52
C LEU A 25 -11.66 -31.63 -6.34
N VAL A 26 -12.26 -31.80 -5.15
CA VAL A 26 -11.55 -32.16 -3.90
C VAL A 26 -10.66 -33.41 -4.04
N HIS A 27 -11.05 -34.36 -4.89
CA HIS A 27 -10.30 -35.60 -5.15
C HIS A 27 -9.11 -35.44 -6.09
N ARG A 28 -8.97 -34.28 -6.77
CA ARG A 28 -7.91 -33.99 -7.75
C ARG A 28 -7.11 -32.75 -7.30
N GLN A 29 -6.40 -32.90 -6.18
CA GLN A 29 -5.70 -31.80 -5.51
C GLN A 29 -4.73 -31.03 -6.42
N VAL A 30 -3.99 -31.73 -7.28
CA VAL A 30 -3.07 -31.11 -8.25
C VAL A 30 -3.81 -30.22 -9.25
N VAL A 31 -4.93 -30.71 -9.80
CA VAL A 31 -5.74 -29.96 -10.77
C VAL A 31 -6.34 -28.72 -10.12
N VAL A 32 -6.81 -28.83 -8.88
CA VAL A 32 -7.30 -27.69 -8.09
C VAL A 32 -6.20 -26.65 -7.90
N ALA A 33 -5.02 -27.06 -7.44
CA ALA A 33 -3.94 -26.13 -7.14
C ALA A 33 -3.47 -25.35 -8.38
N ILE A 34 -3.33 -26.02 -9.53
CA ILE A 34 -2.98 -25.38 -10.81
C ILE A 34 -4.08 -24.38 -11.23
N THR A 35 -5.35 -24.79 -11.13
CA THR A 35 -6.48 -23.95 -11.55
C THR A 35 -6.63 -22.72 -10.65
N VAL A 36 -6.52 -22.89 -9.34
CA VAL A 36 -6.57 -21.79 -8.36
C VAL A 36 -5.39 -20.84 -8.56
N LEU A 37 -4.19 -21.36 -8.81
CA LEU A 37 -3.03 -20.53 -9.15
C LEU A 37 -3.25 -19.71 -10.42
N ALA A 38 -3.76 -20.34 -11.49
CA ALA A 38 -4.04 -19.66 -12.75
C ALA A 38 -5.08 -18.53 -12.58
N ILE A 39 -6.20 -18.81 -11.90
CA ILE A 39 -7.23 -17.81 -11.59
C ILE A 39 -6.62 -16.67 -10.77
N ASN A 40 -5.82 -16.98 -9.74
CA ASN A 40 -5.21 -15.97 -8.89
C ASN A 40 -4.21 -15.09 -9.63
N VAL A 41 -3.41 -15.63 -10.55
CA VAL A 41 -2.46 -14.87 -11.37
C VAL A 41 -3.20 -13.91 -12.31
N ILE A 42 -4.22 -14.40 -13.02
CA ILE A 42 -5.06 -13.57 -13.90
C ILE A 42 -5.72 -12.46 -13.09
N PHE A 43 -6.34 -12.81 -11.97
CA PHE A 43 -7.01 -11.86 -11.10
C PHE A 43 -6.05 -10.81 -10.52
N SER A 44 -4.83 -11.22 -10.15
CA SER A 44 -3.79 -10.32 -9.67
C SER A 44 -3.34 -9.34 -10.76
N GLY A 45 -3.14 -9.82 -11.98
CA GLY A 45 -2.81 -8.96 -13.12
C GLY A 45 -3.89 -7.91 -13.41
N VAL A 46 -5.17 -8.31 -13.38
CA VAL A 46 -6.31 -7.39 -13.53
C VAL A 46 -6.35 -6.36 -12.40
N SER A 47 -6.12 -6.78 -11.14
CA SER A 47 -6.09 -5.84 -10.01
C SER A 47 -4.98 -4.80 -10.17
N PHE A 48 -3.77 -5.23 -10.58
CA PHE A 48 -2.62 -4.33 -10.73
C PHE A 48 -2.81 -3.31 -11.84
N ALA A 49 -3.50 -3.69 -12.92
CA ALA A 49 -3.82 -2.79 -14.02
C ALA A 49 -4.92 -1.77 -13.66
N THR A 50 -5.87 -2.15 -12.80
CA THR A 50 -7.05 -1.34 -12.52
C THR A 50 -6.88 -0.34 -11.38
N ARG A 51 -5.95 -0.57 -10.44
CA ARG A 51 -5.70 0.27 -9.23
C ARG A 51 -7.02 0.83 -8.65
N PRO A 52 -7.87 -0.06 -8.13
CA PRO A 52 -9.27 0.22 -7.90
C PRO A 52 -9.52 1.11 -6.66
N PHE A 53 -8.53 1.28 -5.78
CA PHE A 53 -8.71 2.03 -4.54
C PHE A 53 -8.47 3.54 -4.75
N ILE A 54 -9.13 4.35 -3.91
CA ILE A 54 -8.96 5.82 -3.93
C ILE A 54 -7.63 6.19 -3.25
N GLU A 55 -7.27 5.47 -2.18
CA GLU A 55 -6.01 5.64 -1.46
C GLU A 55 -4.94 4.69 -1.99
N SER A 56 -3.77 5.24 -2.31
CA SER A 56 -2.64 4.46 -2.83
C SER A 56 -2.06 3.46 -1.82
N THR A 57 -2.27 3.68 -0.52
CA THR A 57 -1.89 2.74 0.54
C THR A 57 -2.70 1.45 0.50
N ASP A 58 -3.98 1.54 0.15
CA ASP A 58 -4.87 0.39 0.04
C ASP A 58 -4.55 -0.43 -1.23
N ASP A 59 -4.21 0.24 -2.33
CA ASP A 59 -3.68 -0.42 -3.53
C ASP A 59 -2.39 -1.19 -3.23
N LEU A 60 -1.45 -0.60 -2.48
CA LEU A 60 -0.21 -1.27 -2.09
C LEU A 60 -0.48 -2.48 -1.19
N MET A 61 -1.43 -2.35 -0.26
CA MET A 61 -1.84 -3.44 0.60
C MET A 61 -2.42 -4.62 -0.21
N ASP A 62 -3.33 -4.35 -1.13
CA ASP A 62 -3.91 -5.37 -2.03
C ASP A 62 -2.83 -6.01 -2.94
N MET A 63 -1.87 -5.22 -3.43
CA MET A 63 -0.73 -5.71 -4.19
C MET A 63 0.14 -6.67 -3.38
N CYS A 64 0.56 -6.28 -2.18
CA CYS A 64 1.36 -7.13 -1.30
C CYS A 64 0.64 -8.43 -0.96
N ALA A 65 -0.66 -8.39 -0.68
CA ALA A 65 -1.46 -9.60 -0.43
C ALA A 65 -1.38 -10.57 -1.61
N ARG A 66 -1.62 -10.06 -2.82
CA ARG A 66 -1.71 -10.88 -4.04
C ARG A 66 -0.39 -11.50 -4.44
N VAL A 67 0.70 -10.74 -4.32
CA VAL A 67 2.05 -11.26 -4.57
C VAL A 67 2.36 -12.38 -3.58
N SER A 68 2.10 -12.17 -2.30
CA SER A 68 2.34 -13.17 -1.24
C SER A 68 1.52 -14.45 -1.44
N VAL A 69 0.23 -14.32 -1.78
CA VAL A 69 -0.64 -15.46 -2.08
C VAL A 69 -0.15 -16.21 -3.32
N SER A 70 0.21 -15.50 -4.38
CA SER A 70 0.71 -16.13 -5.62
C SER A 70 1.99 -16.93 -5.35
N LEU A 71 2.93 -16.35 -4.62
CA LEU A 71 4.19 -17.01 -4.27
C LEU A 71 3.95 -18.20 -3.33
N THR A 72 3.01 -18.09 -2.39
CA THR A 72 2.62 -19.20 -1.52
C THR A 72 2.00 -20.36 -2.30
N LEU A 73 1.13 -20.06 -3.28
CA LEU A 73 0.53 -21.09 -4.13
C LEU A 73 1.58 -21.79 -5.00
N VAL A 74 2.58 -21.06 -5.51
CA VAL A 74 3.72 -21.66 -6.24
C VAL A 74 4.53 -22.59 -5.34
N LEU A 75 4.89 -22.14 -4.13
CA LEU A 75 5.61 -22.97 -3.17
C LEU A 75 4.79 -24.19 -2.72
N ALA A 76 3.48 -24.03 -2.53
CA ALA A 76 2.57 -25.12 -2.21
C ALA A 76 2.53 -26.16 -3.34
N LEU A 77 2.49 -25.70 -4.59
CA LEU A 77 2.50 -26.57 -5.78
C LEU A 77 3.80 -27.36 -5.89
N VAL A 78 4.94 -26.69 -5.68
CA VAL A 78 6.26 -27.33 -5.66
C VAL A 78 6.36 -28.36 -4.53
N SER A 79 5.75 -28.09 -3.37
CA SER A 79 5.76 -29.01 -2.23
C SER A 79 4.93 -30.30 -2.47
N MET A 80 4.09 -30.36 -3.50
CA MET A 80 3.26 -31.53 -3.79
C MET A 80 4.11 -32.73 -4.28
N PRO A 81 3.98 -33.91 -3.67
CA PRO A 81 4.78 -35.08 -4.02
C PRO A 81 4.54 -35.59 -5.44
N ASP A 82 3.34 -35.36 -5.98
CA ASP A 82 2.95 -35.81 -7.31
C ASP A 82 3.63 -35.01 -8.45
N LEU A 83 4.19 -33.83 -8.15
CA LEU A 83 4.77 -32.92 -9.14
C LEU A 83 6.30 -32.86 -9.07
N VAL A 84 6.84 -32.75 -7.86
CA VAL A 84 8.28 -32.64 -7.63
C VAL A 84 8.67 -33.54 -6.47
N ASP A 85 9.62 -34.44 -6.70
CA ASP A 85 10.21 -35.21 -5.63
C ASP A 85 11.35 -34.42 -4.97
N LEU A 86 11.02 -33.77 -3.86
CA LEU A 86 11.96 -32.96 -3.07
C LEU A 86 12.69 -33.75 -1.98
N GLY A 87 12.37 -35.03 -1.77
CA GLY A 87 12.96 -35.84 -0.70
C GLY A 87 12.99 -35.09 0.66
N ASP A 88 14.18 -34.99 1.25
CA ASP A 88 14.45 -34.33 2.54
C ASP A 88 14.35 -32.79 2.51
N ALA A 89 14.20 -32.16 1.33
CA ALA A 89 14.08 -30.71 1.22
C ALA A 89 12.67 -30.16 1.47
N ARG A 90 11.64 -31.01 1.57
CA ARG A 90 10.24 -30.63 1.88
C ARG A 90 10.08 -29.75 3.14
N PRO A 91 10.68 -30.09 4.30
CA PRO A 91 10.59 -29.23 5.49
C PRO A 91 11.17 -27.84 5.25
N VAL A 92 12.21 -27.71 4.43
CA VAL A 92 12.81 -26.41 4.10
C VAL A 92 11.81 -25.53 3.32
N VAL A 93 11.09 -26.10 2.36
CA VAL A 93 10.03 -25.38 1.62
C VAL A 93 8.93 -24.90 2.56
N SER A 94 8.50 -25.74 3.50
CA SER A 94 7.49 -25.36 4.50
C SER A 94 7.95 -24.20 5.40
N VAL A 95 9.22 -24.19 5.82
CA VAL A 95 9.79 -23.08 6.59
C VAL A 95 9.83 -21.79 5.77
N ILE A 96 10.22 -21.87 4.48
CA ILE A 96 10.21 -20.71 3.57
C ILE A 96 8.78 -20.17 3.39
N MET A 97 7.79 -21.05 3.22
CA MET A 97 6.38 -20.65 3.14
C MET A 97 5.92 -19.92 4.41
N LEU A 98 6.29 -20.43 5.59
CA LEU A 98 5.96 -19.79 6.86
C LEU A 98 6.62 -18.41 6.98
N ALA A 99 7.90 -18.29 6.63
CA ALA A 99 8.63 -17.03 6.64
C ALA A 99 7.99 -16.00 5.69
N LEU A 100 7.56 -16.42 4.51
CA LEU A 100 6.85 -15.57 3.55
C LEU A 100 5.51 -15.06 4.11
N GLN A 101 4.73 -15.94 4.76
CA GLN A 101 3.46 -15.54 5.36
C GLN A 101 3.66 -14.61 6.56
N ALA A 102 4.69 -14.84 7.37
CA ALA A 102 5.06 -13.94 8.46
C ALA A 102 5.47 -12.55 7.91
N LEU A 103 6.26 -12.50 6.83
CA LEU A 103 6.64 -11.24 6.18
C LEU A 103 5.41 -10.51 5.63
N ASN A 104 4.50 -11.21 4.96
CA ASN A 104 3.26 -10.63 4.45
C ASN A 104 2.40 -10.04 5.59
N LEU A 105 2.28 -10.77 6.71
CA LEU A 105 1.57 -10.29 7.89
C LEU A 105 2.24 -9.02 8.46
N CYS A 106 3.56 -9.00 8.57
CA CYS A 106 4.31 -7.82 9.01
C CYS A 106 4.09 -6.63 8.08
N CYS A 107 4.12 -6.83 6.76
CA CYS A 107 3.83 -5.78 5.78
C CYS A 107 2.42 -5.23 5.92
N MET A 108 1.41 -6.11 6.06
CA MET A 108 0.01 -5.72 6.24
C MET A 108 -0.20 -4.90 7.52
N VAL A 109 0.34 -5.39 8.65
CA VAL A 109 0.28 -4.68 9.93
C VAL A 109 1.02 -3.34 9.84
N GLY A 110 2.18 -3.31 9.19
CA GLY A 110 2.94 -2.07 8.99
C GLY A 110 2.19 -1.03 8.18
N LEU A 111 1.57 -1.42 7.06
CA LEU A 111 0.74 -0.53 6.24
C LEU A 111 -0.51 -0.05 6.98
N LEU A 112 -1.14 -0.93 7.77
CA LEU A 112 -2.29 -0.58 8.61
C LEU A 112 -1.91 0.41 9.72
N LEU A 113 -0.76 0.23 10.37
CA LEU A 113 -0.28 1.19 11.35
C LEU A 113 0.09 2.53 10.69
N TYR A 114 0.64 2.50 9.47
CA TYR A 114 0.98 3.71 8.70
C TYR A 114 -0.25 4.51 8.26
N SER A 115 -1.42 3.87 8.09
CA SER A 115 -2.66 4.58 7.77
C SER A 115 -3.16 5.43 8.94
N LEU A 116 -2.72 5.15 10.17
CA LEU A 116 -3.06 5.94 11.34
C LEU A 116 -2.31 7.28 11.35
N SER A 117 -3.05 8.38 11.52
CA SER A 117 -2.54 9.75 11.43
C SER A 117 -1.39 10.07 12.39
N TRP A 118 -1.45 9.57 13.63
CA TRP A 118 -0.39 9.70 14.65
C TRP A 118 0.93 9.03 14.24
N VAL A 119 0.88 7.81 13.69
CA VAL A 119 2.07 7.07 13.22
C VAL A 119 2.65 7.75 11.99
N LYS A 120 1.80 8.18 11.04
CA LYS A 120 2.25 8.89 9.84
C LYS A 120 3.00 10.18 10.19
N ASN A 121 2.56 10.90 11.21
CA ASN A 121 3.23 12.11 11.70
C ASN A 121 4.56 11.78 12.39
N LYS A 122 4.61 10.72 13.20
CA LYS A 122 5.86 10.26 13.85
C LYS A 122 6.90 9.73 12.86
N VAL A 123 6.47 9.01 11.83
CA VAL A 123 7.36 8.55 10.74
C VAL A 123 7.88 9.73 9.94
N LYS A 124 7.05 10.75 9.68
CA LYS A 124 7.49 12.00 9.03
C LYS A 124 8.50 12.77 9.88
N GLU A 125 8.25 12.88 11.18
CA GLU A 125 9.16 13.51 12.14
C GLU A 125 10.50 12.77 12.19
N PHE A 126 10.47 11.44 12.25
CA PHE A 126 11.67 10.60 12.23
C PHE A 126 12.44 10.71 10.90
N ARG A 127 11.73 10.70 9.76
CA ARG A 127 12.36 10.84 8.42
C ARG A 127 12.97 12.22 8.23
N ALA A 128 12.32 13.27 8.72
CA ALA A 128 12.87 14.63 8.74
C ALA A 128 14.12 14.70 9.61
N VAL A 129 14.14 14.05 10.77
CA VAL A 129 15.32 13.96 11.64
C VAL A 129 16.48 13.22 10.95
N CYS A 130 16.22 12.16 10.17
CA CYS A 130 17.26 11.47 9.40
C CYS A 130 17.77 12.28 8.19
N GLU A 131 16.94 13.10 7.54
CA GLU A 131 17.36 13.99 6.44
C GLU A 131 18.13 15.22 6.93
N LEU A 132 17.98 15.58 8.20
CA LEU A 132 18.73 16.66 8.86
C LEU A 132 20.16 16.27 9.28
N ASP A 133 20.57 15.00 9.18
CA ASP A 133 21.94 14.59 9.51
C ASP A 133 22.94 14.82 8.34
N ASP A 134 22.47 15.26 7.17
CA ASP A 134 23.30 15.59 6.00
C ASP A 134 23.42 17.12 5.77
N THR A 135 23.24 17.95 6.81
CA THR A 135 23.45 19.41 6.72
C THR A 135 24.92 19.84 6.51
N CYS A 136 25.88 18.93 6.60
CA CYS A 136 27.30 19.24 6.37
C CYS A 136 27.72 19.17 4.89
N LYS A 137 26.86 18.68 3.99
CA LYS A 137 27.09 18.76 2.55
C LYS A 137 26.26 19.90 1.96
N HIS A 138 26.93 21.03 1.73
CA HIS A 138 26.43 22.19 0.99
C HIS A 138 26.22 21.89 -0.51
N THR A 139 25.57 20.79 -0.84
CA THR A 139 25.33 20.33 -2.21
C THR A 139 23.90 19.85 -2.32
N LEU A 140 22.94 20.77 -2.23
CA LEU A 140 21.73 20.76 -3.08
C LEU A 140 20.90 22.01 -2.80
N SER A 141 20.96 22.91 -3.77
CA SER A 141 20.06 24.03 -4.01
C SER A 141 18.61 23.53 -4.06
N THR A 142 17.96 23.37 -2.91
CA THR A 142 16.56 22.96 -2.86
C THR A 142 15.77 23.97 -2.04
N ASP A 143 14.77 24.49 -2.72
CA ASP A 143 13.91 25.61 -2.39
C ASP A 143 13.20 25.45 -1.01
N PRO A 144 13.14 26.48 -0.15
CA PRO A 144 12.36 26.47 1.11
C PRO A 144 10.90 26.02 0.95
N HIS A 145 10.36 26.05 -0.28
CA HIS A 145 9.06 25.52 -0.65
C HIS A 145 8.90 24.00 -0.50
N SER A 146 9.97 23.21 -0.44
CA SER A 146 9.89 21.73 -0.38
C SER A 146 9.89 21.15 1.03
N VAL A 147 10.21 21.94 2.06
CA VAL A 147 10.40 21.44 3.44
C VAL A 147 9.09 21.30 4.21
N VAL A 148 8.04 22.03 3.82
CA VAL A 148 6.73 21.95 4.49
C VAL A 148 5.62 21.70 3.47
N ALA A 149 5.38 20.42 3.20
CA ALA A 149 4.32 19.97 2.30
C ALA A 149 2.94 20.43 2.80
N GLY A 150 2.47 21.55 2.26
CA GLY A 150 1.18 22.20 2.56
C GLY A 150 1.26 23.72 2.73
N TRP A 151 2.45 24.32 2.83
CA TRP A 151 2.58 25.75 3.07
C TRP A 151 2.52 26.55 1.77
N ASN A 152 1.33 27.06 1.43
CA ASN A 152 1.15 27.92 0.25
C ASN A 152 1.65 29.34 0.56
N LEU A 153 2.98 29.50 0.59
CA LEU A 153 3.69 30.75 0.94
C LEU A 153 3.15 31.99 0.21
N PRO A 154 2.79 31.95 -1.09
CA PRO A 154 2.23 33.11 -1.78
C PRO A 154 0.86 33.52 -1.22
N LEU A 155 0.05 32.54 -0.82
CA LEU A 155 -1.28 32.75 -0.25
C LEU A 155 -1.17 33.27 1.18
N GLU A 156 -0.20 32.78 1.95
CA GLU A 156 0.07 33.23 3.31
C GLU A 156 0.80 34.59 3.37
N LEU A 157 1.70 34.89 2.44
CA LEU A 157 2.29 36.22 2.26
C LEU A 157 1.22 37.22 1.83
N ARG A 158 0.36 36.85 0.87
CA ARG A 158 -0.78 37.68 0.47
C ARG A 158 -1.73 37.89 1.66
N HIS A 159 -2.01 36.86 2.47
CA HIS A 159 -2.78 37.00 3.70
C HIS A 159 -2.06 37.85 4.76
N ARG A 160 -0.75 37.72 4.99
CA ARG A 160 -0.01 38.54 5.98
C ARG A 160 0.06 40.01 5.57
N VAL A 161 0.28 40.28 4.28
CA VAL A 161 0.29 41.64 3.72
C VAL A 161 -1.12 42.24 3.79
N TRP A 162 -2.15 41.50 3.37
CA TRP A 162 -3.53 42.00 3.46
C TRP A 162 -4.05 42.11 4.89
N HIS A 163 -3.62 41.23 5.80
CA HIS A 163 -4.05 41.26 7.19
C HIS A 163 -3.44 42.47 7.92
N SER A 164 -2.19 42.85 7.62
CA SER A 164 -1.60 44.08 8.16
C SER A 164 -2.18 45.35 7.53
N PHE A 165 -2.53 45.31 6.24
CA PHE A 165 -3.31 46.36 5.58
C PHE A 165 -4.69 46.56 6.21
N TRP A 166 -5.51 45.49 6.27
CA TRP A 166 -6.86 45.56 6.82
C TRP A 166 -6.86 45.89 8.31
N ARG A 167 -5.87 45.41 9.07
CA ARG A 167 -5.72 45.79 10.47
C ARG A 167 -5.46 47.28 10.64
N ARG A 168 -4.74 47.94 9.73
CA ARG A 168 -4.55 49.41 9.74
C ARG A 168 -5.78 50.18 9.26
N VAL A 169 -6.51 49.64 8.28
CA VAL A 169 -7.76 50.23 7.78
C VAL A 169 -8.89 50.11 8.81
N MET A 170 -8.90 49.03 9.59
CA MET A 170 -9.94 48.73 10.58
C MET A 170 -9.54 49.10 12.02
N SER A 171 -8.26 49.35 12.31
CA SER A 171 -7.87 49.98 13.57
C SER A 171 -8.31 51.44 13.50
N GLU A 172 -9.22 51.82 14.39
CA GLU A 172 -9.79 53.15 14.57
C GLU A 172 -8.76 54.21 15.02
N ASP A 173 -7.63 54.35 14.32
CA ASP A 173 -6.77 55.54 14.34
C ASP A 173 -7.02 56.41 13.09
N GLY A 174 -8.14 56.17 12.40
CA GLY A 174 -8.69 57.01 11.33
C GLY A 174 -9.67 58.09 11.84
N VAL A 175 -9.62 58.45 13.13
CA VAL A 175 -10.18 59.72 13.62
C VAL A 175 -9.03 60.69 13.82
N GLY A 176 -8.84 61.60 12.87
CA GLY A 176 -8.09 62.84 13.09
C GLY A 176 -6.89 63.07 12.18
N LYS A 177 -7.16 63.49 10.94
CA LYS A 177 -6.83 64.85 10.46
C LYS A 177 -7.45 65.10 9.10
#